data_AF-A0A0G0IPA1-F1
#
_entry.id   AF-A0A0G0IPA1-F1
#
_cell.length_a   1.000
_cell.length_b   1.000
_cell.length_c   1.000
_cell.angle_alpha   90.00
_cell.angle_beta   90.00
_cell.angle_gamma   90.00
#
_symmetry.space_group_name_H-M   'P 1'
#
loop_
_entity.id
_entity.type
_entity.pdbx_description
1 polymer ?
#
loop_
_entity_poly.entity_id
_entity_poly.type
_entity_poly.pdbx_seq_one_letter_code
_entity_poly.pdbx_strand_id
1 'polypeptide(L)'
;MQSVKDILKKFNPLEDRYVSREFQAFGVHLTKKLQDERRKSLYIKLSKTIPRPVLEEALRYVIDSNARNKAALFMWKLKKLNAFSSPKVLKVPKVHKE
;
A
#
# COMPACT_ATOMS: atom_id res chain seq x y z
N MET A 1 38.90 2.01 -2.14
CA MET A 1 37.82 2.64 -1.33
C MET A 1 37.22 3.76 -2.15
N GLN A 2 35.90 3.91 -2.19
CA GLN A 2 35.25 5.06 -2.84
C GLN A 2 35.40 6.29 -1.93
N SER A 3 35.73 7.46 -2.49
CA SER A 3 35.79 8.70 -1.70
C SER A 3 34.38 9.26 -1.49
N VAL A 4 34.19 10.06 -0.42
CA VAL A 4 32.92 10.77 -0.16
C VAL A 4 32.52 11.63 -1.37
N LYS A 5 33.51 12.25 -2.04
CA LYS A 5 33.31 13.04 -3.26
C LYS A 5 32.69 12.22 -4.41
N ASP A 6 33.08 10.96 -4.54
CA ASP A 6 32.57 10.07 -5.59
C ASP A 6 31.13 9.59 -5.29
N ILE A 7 30.78 9.46 -4.01
CA ILE A 7 29.42 9.13 -3.57
C ILE A 7 28.48 10.30 -3.87
N LEU A 8 28.89 11.52 -3.55
CA LEU A 8 28.08 12.73 -3.75
C LEU A 8 27.81 13.02 -5.23
N LYS A 9 28.76 12.71 -6.13
CA LYS A 9 28.56 12.83 -7.58
C LYS A 9 27.40 11.98 -8.13
N LYS A 10 27.10 10.85 -7.48
CA LYS A 10 26.02 9.92 -7.88
C LYS A 10 24.73 10.13 -7.07
N PHE A 11 24.74 11.02 -6.08
CA PHE A 11 23.59 11.25 -5.23
C PHE A 11 22.62 12.21 -5.93
N ASN A 12 21.44 11.70 -6.28
CA ASN A 12 20.34 12.51 -6.78
C ASN A 12 19.36 12.77 -5.61
N PRO A 13 19.26 14.01 -5.09
CA PRO A 13 18.36 14.32 -3.98
C PRO A 13 16.87 14.21 -4.34
N LEU A 14 16.54 14.16 -5.63
CA LEU A 14 15.17 14.04 -6.12
C LEU A 14 14.70 12.58 -6.21
N GLU A 15 15.63 11.62 -6.22
CA GLU A 15 15.33 10.20 -6.34
C GLU A 15 15.52 9.51 -4.98
N ASP A 16 14.46 8.87 -4.50
CA ASP A 16 14.53 8.06 -3.30
C ASP A 16 15.18 6.71 -3.65
N ARG A 17 16.28 6.38 -2.97
CA ARG A 17 17.04 5.14 -3.18
C ARG A 17 16.18 3.88 -3.06
N TYR A 18 15.16 3.89 -2.19
CA TYR A 18 14.39 2.69 -1.84
C TYR A 18 12.95 2.69 -2.38
N VAL A 19 12.49 3.80 -2.95
CA VAL A 19 11.14 3.95 -3.50
C VAL A 19 11.25 4.19 -5.00
N SER A 20 11.28 3.08 -5.74
CA SER A 20 11.33 3.10 -7.21
C SER A 20 9.96 2.87 -7.87
N ARG A 21 8.98 2.33 -7.11
CA ARG A 21 7.65 1.99 -7.62
C ARG A 21 6.55 2.66 -6.81
N GLU A 22 5.45 2.99 -7.49
CA GLU A 22 4.29 3.65 -6.90
C GLU A 22 3.74 2.89 -5.67
N PHE A 23 3.58 1.57 -5.74
CA PHE A 23 3.10 0.78 -4.61
C PHE A 23 4.04 0.82 -3.39
N GLN A 24 5.34 1.07 -3.57
CA GLN A 24 6.27 1.24 -2.44
C GLN A 24 6.00 2.57 -1.76
N ALA A 25 5.86 3.64 -2.54
CA ALA A 25 5.51 4.97 -2.03
C ALA A 25 4.17 4.92 -1.29
N PHE A 26 3.17 4.26 -1.88
CA PHE A 26 1.85 4.09 -1.26
C PHE A 26 1.90 3.23 0.01
N GLY A 27 2.70 2.15 0.02
CA GLY A 27 2.92 1.37 1.25
C GLY A 27 3.55 2.19 2.38
N VAL A 28 4.51 3.07 2.07
CA VAL A 28 5.07 4.02 3.05
C VAL A 28 4.01 5.03 3.50
N HIS A 29 3.18 5.52 2.58
CA HIS A 29 2.09 6.42 2.90
C HIS A 29 1.08 5.79 3.88
N LEU A 30 0.63 4.56 3.62
CA LEU A 30 -0.24 3.80 4.52
C LEU A 30 0.36 3.65 5.91
N THR A 31 1.65 3.26 5.96
CA THR A 31 2.40 3.11 7.20
C THR A 31 2.35 4.38 8.05
N LYS A 32 2.62 5.54 7.44
CA LYS A 32 2.60 6.85 8.12
C LYS A 32 1.19 7.23 8.58
N LYS A 33 0.17 7.04 7.73
CA LYS A 33 -1.23 7.38 8.05
C LYS A 33 -1.80 6.52 9.18
N LEU A 34 -1.40 5.24 9.24
CA LEU A 34 -1.80 4.30 10.28
C LEU A 34 -0.93 4.36 11.54
N GLN A 35 0.11 5.22 11.53
CA GLN A 35 1.10 5.38 12.62
C GLN A 35 1.75 4.05 13.03
N ASP A 36 2.07 3.20 12.04
CA ASP A 36 2.55 1.83 12.27
C ASP A 36 3.83 1.53 11.47
N GLU A 37 4.89 2.26 11.81
CA GLU A 37 6.19 2.16 11.14
C GLU A 37 6.86 0.80 11.25
N ARG A 38 6.60 0.10 12.36
CA ARG A 38 7.14 -1.25 12.63
C ARG A 38 6.73 -2.27 11.57
N ARG A 39 5.58 -2.08 10.91
CA ARG A 39 5.04 -2.99 9.91
C ARG A 39 5.09 -2.44 8.48
N LYS A 40 6.01 -1.52 8.18
CA LYS A 40 6.20 -0.94 6.83
C LYS A 40 6.25 -1.98 5.71
N SER A 41 6.99 -3.08 5.91
CA SER A 41 7.12 -4.16 4.91
C SER A 41 5.80 -4.85 4.59
N LEU A 42 4.90 -4.98 5.58
CA LEU A 42 3.55 -5.51 5.39
C LEU A 42 2.72 -4.60 4.49
N TYR A 43 2.69 -3.30 4.76
CA TYR A 43 1.89 -2.35 3.97
C TYR A 43 2.38 -2.21 2.53
N ILE A 44 3.70 -2.27 2.31
CA ILE A 44 4.27 -2.32 0.95
C ILE A 44 3.83 -3.61 0.24
N LYS A 45 3.85 -4.76 0.93
CA LYS A 45 3.37 -6.03 0.37
C LYS A 45 1.89 -5.95 0.00
N LEU A 46 1.04 -5.43 0.89
CA LEU A 46 -0.39 -5.25 0.64
C LEU A 46 -0.64 -4.32 -0.56
N SER A 47 0.12 -3.22 -0.67
CA SER A 47 0.03 -2.28 -1.80
C SER A 47 0.43 -2.91 -3.13
N LYS A 48 1.33 -3.90 -3.09
CA LYS A 48 1.72 -4.66 -4.28
C LYS A 48 0.67 -5.68 -4.71
N THR A 49 -0.09 -6.25 -3.76
CA THR A 49 -1.00 -7.38 -4.02
C THR A 49 -2.46 -6.98 -4.14
N ILE A 50 -2.90 -5.94 -3.44
CA ILE A 50 -4.30 -5.50 -3.36
C ILE A 50 -4.45 -4.24 -4.22
N PRO A 51 -5.51 -4.13 -5.06
CA PRO A 51 -5.76 -2.92 -5.83
C PRO A 51 -5.87 -1.68 -4.93
N ARG A 52 -5.21 -0.60 -5.35
CA ARG A 52 -5.18 0.68 -4.64
C ARG A 52 -6.56 1.20 -4.19
N PRO A 53 -7.65 1.13 -5.01
CA PRO A 53 -8.96 1.61 -4.57
C PRO A 53 -9.48 0.93 -3.30
N VAL A 54 -9.22 -0.36 -3.13
CA VAL A 54 -9.64 -1.13 -1.94
C VAL A 54 -8.87 -0.68 -0.71
N LEU A 55 -7.57 -0.42 -0.86
CA LEU A 55 -6.71 0.06 0.22
C LEU A 55 -7.06 1.50 0.62
N GLU A 56 -7.35 2.36 -0.36
CA GLU A 56 -7.79 3.75 -0.13
C GLU A 56 -9.15 3.81 0.56
N GLU A 57 -10.10 2.97 0.17
CA GLU A 57 -11.40 2.87 0.84
C GLU A 57 -11.24 2.47 2.31
N ALA A 58 -10.42 1.45 2.57
CA ALA A 58 -10.12 1.02 3.94
C ALA A 58 -9.39 2.11 4.73
N LEU A 59 -8.46 2.83 4.10
CA LEU A 59 -7.72 3.91 4.73
C LEU A 59 -8.64 5.07 5.11
N ARG A 60 -9.53 5.50 4.19
CA ARG A 60 -10.49 6.59 4.43
C ARG A 60 -11.35 6.30 5.65
N TYR A 61 -11.90 5.07 5.71
CA TYR A 61 -12.68 4.62 6.86
C TYR A 61 -11.92 4.69 8.19
N VAL A 62 -10.62 4.36 8.18
CA VAL A 62 -9.80 4.34 9.41
C VAL A 62 -9.35 5.74 9.81
N ILE A 63 -9.05 6.62 8.86
CA ILE A 63 -8.61 7.99 9.14
C ILE A 63 -9.70 8.74 9.90
N ASP A 64 -10.95 8.58 9.48
CA ASP A 64 -12.12 9.22 10.10
C ASP A 64 -12.51 8.59 11.45
N SER A 65 -11.86 7.48 11.84
CA SER A 65 -12.15 6.78 13.09
C SER A 65 -11.30 7.27 14.26
N ASN A 66 -11.90 7.28 15.46
CA ASN A 66 -11.22 7.53 16.74
C ASN A 66 -10.62 6.25 17.35
N ALA A 67 -10.33 5.23 16.53
CA ALA A 67 -9.82 3.96 17.03
C ALA A 67 -8.42 4.11 17.64
N ARG A 68 -8.21 3.51 18.82
CA ARG A 68 -6.90 3.49 19.50
C ARG A 68 -5.84 2.75 18.69
N ASN A 69 -6.24 1.72 17.93
CA ASN A 69 -5.33 0.96 17.06
C ASN A 69 -5.84 0.99 15.61
N LYS A 70 -5.40 2.02 14.87
CA LYS A 70 -5.77 2.25 13.47
C LYS A 70 -5.30 1.13 12.55
N ALA A 71 -4.11 0.57 12.79
CA ALA A 71 -3.59 -0.55 12.03
C ALA A 71 -4.47 -1.81 12.13
N ALA A 72 -4.92 -2.16 13.34
CA ALA A 72 -5.81 -3.29 13.53
C ALA A 72 -7.18 -3.07 12.85
N LEU A 73 -7.73 -1.86 12.97
CA LEU A 73 -8.99 -1.51 12.30
C LEU A 73 -8.87 -1.55 10.77
N PHE A 74 -7.72 -1.12 10.23
CA PHE A 74 -7.42 -1.20 8.81
C PHE A 74 -7.42 -2.65 8.31
N MET A 75 -6.72 -3.54 9.00
CA MET A 75 -6.70 -4.96 8.65
C MET A 75 -8.09 -5.59 8.77
N TRP A 76 -8.86 -5.23 9.79
CA TRP A 76 -10.25 -5.66 9.94
C TRP A 76 -11.13 -5.18 8.78
N LYS A 77 -10.99 -3.92 8.34
CA LYS A 77 -11.75 -3.36 7.23
C LYS A 77 -11.37 -4.03 5.91
N LEU A 78 -10.10 -4.30 5.66
CA LEU A 78 -9.67 -5.07 4.48
C LEU A 78 -10.27 -6.48 4.45
N LYS A 79 -10.38 -7.14 5.62
CA LYS A 79 -11.08 -8.42 5.73
C LYS A 79 -12.56 -8.30 5.38
N LYS A 80 -13.24 -7.23 5.82
CA LYS A 80 -14.64 -6.94 5.47
C LYS A 80 -14.85 -6.69 3.97
N LEU A 81 -13.87 -6.09 3.30
CA LEU A 81 -13.89 -5.88 1.84
C LEU A 81 -13.49 -7.14 1.04
N ASN A 82 -13.32 -8.29 1.70
CA ASN A 82 -12.85 -9.53 1.09
C ASN A 82 -11.54 -9.39 0.31
N ALA A 83 -10.67 -8.45 0.71
CA ALA A 83 -9.43 -8.13 -0.01
C ALA A 83 -8.41 -9.29 -0.08
N PHE A 84 -8.59 -10.32 0.76
CA PHE A 84 -7.75 -11.52 0.81
C PHE A 84 -8.39 -12.75 0.14
N SER A 85 -9.63 -12.64 -0.34
CA SER A 85 -10.26 -13.73 -1.08
C SER A 85 -9.63 -13.79 -2.47
N SER A 86 -9.17 -14.98 -2.89
CA SER A 86 -8.65 -15.22 -4.23
C SER A 86 -9.57 -14.61 -5.29
N PRO A 87 -9.05 -14.09 -6.42
CA PRO A 87 -9.91 -13.53 -7.45
C PRO A 87 -10.89 -14.61 -7.90
N LYS A 88 -12.14 -14.53 -7.44
CA LYS A 88 -13.24 -15.08 -8.19
C LYS A 88 -13.22 -14.27 -9.46
N VAL A 89 -12.63 -14.83 -10.52
CA VAL A 89 -12.74 -14.34 -11.89
C VAL A 89 -14.17 -13.84 -12.01
N LEU A 90 -14.34 -12.53 -12.13
CA LEU A 90 -15.63 -11.93 -12.39
C LEU A 90 -16.12 -12.66 -13.64
N LYS A 91 -17.07 -13.58 -13.49
CA LYS A 91 -17.75 -14.18 -14.62
C LYS A 91 -18.53 -13.02 -15.21
N VAL A 92 -17.89 -12.29 -16.13
CA VAL A 92 -18.59 -11.33 -16.97
C VAL A 92 -19.72 -12.14 -17.60
N PRO A 93 -20.99 -11.80 -17.38
CA PRO A 93 -22.07 -12.51 -18.04
C PRO A 93 -21.78 -12.42 -19.53
N LYS A 94 -21.63 -13.57 -20.20
CA LYS A 94 -21.54 -13.60 -21.66
C LYS A 94 -22.82 -12.92 -22.13
N VAL A 95 -22.67 -11.71 -22.67
CA VAL A 95 -23.73 -11.07 -23.42
C VAL A 95 -24.02 -12.03 -24.56
N HIS A 96 -25.11 -12.77 -24.45
CA HIS A 96 -25.65 -13.54 -25.56
C HIS A 96 -25.99 -12.50 -26.61
N LYS A 97 -25.18 -12.48 -27.66
CA LYS A 97 -25.43 -11.69 -28.85
C LYS A 97 -26.39 -12.55 -29.69
N GLU A 98 -27.68 -12.26 -29.55
CA GLU A 98 -28.72 -12.65 -30.51
C GLU A 98 -29.00 -11.45 -31.42
#